data_AF-A0A2Z6NZL1-F1
#
_entry.id   AF-A0A2Z6NZL1-F1
#
_cell.length_a   1.000
_cell.length_b   1.000
_cell.length_c   1.000
_cell.angle_alpha   90.00
_cell.angle_beta   90.00
_cell.angle_gamma   90.00
#
_symmetry.space_group_name_H-M   'P 1'
#
loop_
_entity.id
_entity.type
_entity.pdbx_description
1 polymer ?
#
loop_
_entity_poly.entity_id
_entity_poly.type
_entity_poly.pdbx_seq_one_letter_code
_entity_poly.pdbx_strand_id
1 'polypeptide(L)'
;MERLSHIIADQVEASYWKSMRAGRSGPQISHLLFVDDLLLFAETSIEQAHRIMHCLDLFCTASGQKINNKKTQIFFSKNVEPQLRDDILQHTGYTIVNSLGKYLGANIAPGRATRGKFSHIIGKIQNCLSGWKHQCLSLTGRLTLCKSVINSIPYFHMQYAKIPKTLCDEMEKIQRGFLWGDTDQARKPHLISWEVCCLPKEDEGLGMRSPHQMNEAFLMKMLWNMINNPNDLWWKVLYSKYGRDKDLRVAISAQPYDSLLWRAFVCIWDHFQRIYFGNSTQQTIDTIVIVTYALTDSGDWDINFPMTHLPQITVNQVLAIPAHKEFSITNTNCLSITNKKHRMITNKNLQLITSTTIAAPPLSPHEQEPSTFGASRSWMKNERT
;
A
#
# COMPACT_ATOMS: atom_id res chain seq x y z
N MET A 1 -13.91 -13.74 -14.81
CA MET A 1 -13.06 -12.52 -14.80
C MET A 1 -11.58 -12.84 -14.97
N GLU A 2 -11.00 -13.79 -14.22
CA GLU A 2 -9.60 -14.21 -14.45
C GLU A 2 -9.34 -14.66 -15.89
N ARG A 3 -10.27 -15.40 -16.51
CA ARG A 3 -10.16 -15.78 -17.92
C ARG A 3 -10.03 -14.58 -18.88
N LEU A 4 -10.73 -13.48 -18.61
CA LEU A 4 -10.60 -12.25 -19.39
C LEU A 4 -9.22 -11.62 -19.20
N SER A 5 -8.69 -11.64 -17.97
CA SER A 5 -7.32 -11.18 -17.68
C SER A 5 -6.29 -11.95 -18.50
N HIS A 6 -6.42 -13.27 -18.61
CA HIS A 6 -5.56 -14.11 -19.45
C HIS A 6 -5.71 -13.79 -20.94
N ILE A 7 -6.93 -13.68 -21.46
CA ILE A 7 -7.15 -13.29 -22.87
C ILE A 7 -6.45 -11.97 -23.19
N ILE A 8 -6.58 -10.97 -22.32
CA ILE A 8 -5.91 -9.67 -22.53
C ILE A 8 -4.39 -9.84 -22.42
N ALA A 9 -3.88 -10.61 -21.46
CA ALA A 9 -2.44 -10.86 -21.31
C ALA A 9 -1.85 -11.52 -22.56
N ASP A 10 -2.50 -12.53 -23.12
CA ASP A 10 -2.08 -13.21 -24.35
C ASP A 10 -2.02 -12.22 -25.54
N GLN A 11 -3.01 -11.32 -25.65
CA GLN A 11 -3.01 -10.30 -26.70
C GLN A 11 -1.92 -9.24 -26.51
N VAL A 12 -1.56 -8.92 -25.27
CA VAL A 12 -0.45 -8.00 -24.96
C VAL A 12 0.89 -8.67 -25.29
N GLU A 13 1.07 -9.95 -24.93
CA GLU A 13 2.28 -10.72 -25.24
C GLU A 13 2.48 -10.87 -26.76
N ALA A 14 1.39 -11.14 -27.49
CA ALA A 14 1.38 -11.18 -28.96
C ALA A 14 1.55 -9.80 -29.63
N SER A 15 1.70 -8.72 -28.85
CA SER A 15 1.83 -7.32 -29.34
C SER A 15 0.63 -6.81 -30.15
N TYR A 16 -0.52 -7.50 -30.10
CA TYR A 16 -1.77 -7.02 -30.71
C TYR A 16 -2.45 -5.96 -29.84
N TRP A 17 -2.35 -6.09 -28.53
CA TRP A 17 -2.84 -5.10 -27.57
C TRP A 17 -1.68 -4.26 -27.02
N LYS A 18 -1.70 -2.97 -27.36
CA LYS A 18 -0.69 -2.02 -26.89
C LYS A 18 -1.12 -1.39 -25.58
N SER A 19 -0.54 -1.88 -24.49
CA SER A 19 -0.78 -1.43 -23.13
C SER A 19 -0.25 -0.01 -22.85
N MET A 20 -0.80 0.65 -21.83
CA MET A 20 -0.34 1.96 -21.41
C MET A 20 0.89 1.84 -20.52
N ARG A 21 1.96 2.58 -20.84
CA ARG A 21 3.15 2.64 -19.98
C ARG A 21 2.98 3.66 -18.86
N ALA A 22 3.13 3.21 -17.62
CA ALA A 22 2.96 4.06 -16.44
C ALA A 22 4.25 4.81 -16.08
N GLY A 23 4.65 5.79 -16.89
CA GLY A 23 5.92 6.53 -16.76
C GLY A 23 6.89 6.19 -17.90
N ARG A 24 8.06 6.85 -17.98
CA ARG A 24 9.03 6.64 -19.09
C ARG A 24 9.64 5.22 -19.04
N SER A 25 10.02 4.78 -17.86
CA SER A 25 10.59 3.46 -17.55
C SER A 25 9.65 2.59 -16.72
N GLY A 26 8.35 2.92 -16.69
CA GLY A 26 7.37 2.24 -15.84
C GLY A 26 6.81 0.96 -16.43
N PRO A 27 6.14 0.15 -15.59
CA PRO A 27 5.48 -1.06 -16.04
C PRO A 27 4.38 -0.73 -17.05
N GLN A 28 4.14 -1.67 -17.95
CA GLN A 28 3.03 -1.66 -18.87
C GLN A 28 1.77 -2.16 -18.16
N ILE A 29 0.68 -1.40 -18.28
CA ILE A 29 -0.60 -1.71 -17.66
C ILE A 29 -1.63 -1.79 -18.79
N SER A 30 -2.27 -2.95 -18.94
CA SER A 30 -3.36 -3.16 -19.90
C SER A 30 -4.73 -3.14 -19.24
N HIS A 31 -4.85 -3.62 -18.00
CA HIS A 31 -6.13 -3.67 -17.30
C HIS A 31 -6.00 -3.66 -15.77
N LEU A 32 -7.04 -3.20 -15.10
CA LEU A 32 -7.27 -3.35 -13.65
C LEU A 32 -8.66 -3.93 -13.45
N LEU A 33 -8.76 -4.97 -12.62
CA LEU A 33 -9.99 -5.73 -12.37
C LEU A 33 -10.31 -5.70 -10.89
N PHE A 34 -11.57 -5.43 -10.55
CA PHE A 34 -12.11 -5.63 -9.21
C PHE A 34 -13.54 -6.16 -9.29
N VAL A 35 -13.72 -7.45 -9.02
CA VAL A 35 -15.01 -8.15 -9.17
C VAL A 35 -15.55 -7.90 -10.59
N ASP A 36 -16.62 -7.11 -10.74
CA ASP A 36 -17.27 -6.80 -12.01
C ASP A 36 -16.80 -5.46 -12.61
N ASP A 37 -16.03 -4.67 -11.86
CA ASP A 37 -15.55 -3.35 -12.28
C ASP A 37 -14.20 -3.47 -13.00
N LEU A 38 -14.20 -3.13 -14.29
CA LEU A 38 -13.04 -3.23 -15.18
C LEU A 38 -12.56 -1.86 -15.66
N LEU A 39 -11.26 -1.63 -15.57
CA LEU A 39 -10.57 -0.51 -16.24
C LEU A 39 -9.61 -1.07 -17.27
N LEU A 40 -9.77 -0.64 -18.53
CA LEU A 40 -8.92 -1.03 -19.65
C LEU A 40 -8.04 0.13 -20.09
N PHE A 41 -6.80 -0.18 -20.43
CA PHE A 41 -5.79 0.75 -20.86
C PHE A 41 -5.21 0.28 -22.19
N ALA A 42 -5.29 1.13 -23.20
CA ALA A 42 -4.74 0.89 -24.52
C ALA A 42 -4.23 2.19 -25.15
N GLU A 43 -3.37 2.07 -26.15
CA GLU A 43 -3.06 3.17 -27.07
C GLU A 43 -4.34 3.62 -27.81
N THR A 44 -4.47 4.92 -28.05
CA THR A 44 -5.62 5.46 -28.79
C THR A 44 -5.46 5.15 -30.28
N SER A 45 -6.10 4.08 -30.75
CA SER A 45 -6.28 3.80 -32.18
C SER A 45 -7.55 2.98 -32.42
N ILE A 46 -8.04 3.00 -33.66
CA ILE A 46 -9.23 2.23 -34.07
C ILE A 46 -8.94 0.74 -33.98
N GLU A 47 -7.75 0.30 -34.39
CA GLU A 47 -7.33 -1.09 -34.29
C GLU A 47 -7.32 -1.56 -32.83
N GLN A 48 -6.84 -0.74 -31.91
CA GLN A 48 -6.87 -1.05 -30.48
C GLN A 48 -8.31 -1.18 -29.99
N ALA A 49 -9.19 -0.22 -30.33
CA ALA A 49 -10.61 -0.30 -29.98
C ALA A 49 -11.27 -1.59 -30.48
N HIS A 50 -10.99 -2.00 -31.72
CA HIS A 50 -11.47 -3.27 -32.27
C HIS A 50 -10.95 -4.48 -31.47
N ARG A 51 -9.68 -4.48 -31.08
CA ARG A 51 -9.11 -5.54 -30.23
C ARG A 51 -9.79 -5.61 -28.86
N ILE A 52 -10.07 -4.45 -28.25
CA ILE A 52 -10.83 -4.39 -26.99
C ILE A 52 -12.19 -5.05 -27.14
N MET A 53 -12.95 -4.62 -28.14
CA MET A 53 -14.31 -5.13 -28.39
C MET A 53 -14.29 -6.64 -28.68
N HIS A 54 -13.34 -7.11 -29.49
CA HIS A 54 -13.19 -8.53 -29.79
C HIS A 54 -12.88 -9.38 -28.55
N CYS A 55 -11.97 -8.92 -27.68
CA CYS A 55 -11.64 -9.65 -26.44
C CYS A 55 -12.83 -9.71 -25.48
N LEU A 56 -13.57 -8.61 -25.36
CA LEU A 56 -14.77 -8.55 -24.53
C LEU A 56 -15.89 -9.44 -25.09
N ASP A 57 -16.10 -9.45 -26.41
CA ASP A 57 -17.10 -10.28 -27.07
C ASP A 57 -16.79 -11.78 -26.95
N LEU A 58 -15.52 -12.16 -27.14
CA LEU A 58 -15.04 -13.53 -26.91
C LEU A 58 -15.33 -13.99 -25.47
N PHE A 59 -15.05 -13.13 -24.49
CA PHE A 59 -15.35 -13.40 -23.09
C PHE A 59 -16.86 -13.47 -22.83
N CYS A 60 -17.65 -12.56 -23.40
CA CYS A 60 -19.11 -12.54 -23.26
C CYS A 60 -19.76 -13.80 -23.84
N THR A 61 -19.29 -14.25 -25.01
CA THR A 61 -19.78 -15.48 -25.65
C THR A 61 -19.41 -16.71 -24.82
N ALA A 62 -18.19 -16.77 -24.30
CA ALA A 62 -17.74 -17.91 -23.50
C ALA A 62 -18.37 -17.96 -22.09
N SER A 63 -18.64 -16.80 -21.47
CA SER A 63 -19.17 -16.72 -20.09
C SER A 63 -20.69 -16.57 -20.01
N GLY A 64 -21.35 -16.20 -21.11
CA GLY A 64 -22.76 -15.81 -21.14
C GLY A 64 -23.04 -14.43 -20.52
N GLN A 65 -22.02 -13.68 -20.07
CA GLN A 65 -22.17 -12.35 -19.51
C GLN A 65 -22.35 -11.29 -20.61
N LYS A 66 -22.90 -10.12 -20.25
CA LYS A 66 -23.10 -9.00 -21.17
C LYS A 66 -22.51 -7.70 -20.62
N ILE A 67 -21.90 -6.92 -21.50
CA ILE A 67 -21.38 -5.59 -21.21
C ILE A 67 -22.54 -4.64 -20.99
N ASN A 68 -22.46 -3.80 -19.95
CA ASN A 68 -23.41 -2.74 -19.73
C ASN A 68 -22.96 -1.47 -20.47
N ASN A 69 -23.45 -1.28 -21.70
CA ASN A 69 -23.09 -0.13 -22.52
C ASN A 69 -23.44 1.23 -21.88
N LYS A 70 -24.45 1.29 -20.99
CA LYS A 70 -24.82 2.52 -20.27
C LYS A 70 -23.82 2.89 -19.18
N LYS A 71 -23.15 1.90 -18.59
CA LYS A 71 -22.12 2.09 -17.56
C LYS A 71 -20.72 2.21 -18.16
N THR A 72 -20.52 1.73 -19.39
CA THR A 72 -19.23 1.74 -20.07
C THR A 72 -18.94 3.14 -20.62
N GLN A 73 -17.77 3.66 -20.25
CA GLN A 73 -17.36 5.02 -20.56
C GLN A 73 -15.93 5.00 -21.10
N ILE A 74 -15.63 5.90 -22.03
CA ILE A 74 -14.29 6.10 -22.57
C ILE A 74 -13.75 7.45 -22.12
N PHE A 75 -12.52 7.45 -21.62
CA PHE A 75 -11.76 8.66 -21.32
C PHE A 75 -10.55 8.75 -22.26
N PHE A 76 -10.45 9.86 -22.99
CA PHE A 76 -9.32 10.11 -23.88
C PHE A 76 -8.27 11.04 -23.24
N SER A 77 -7.01 10.81 -23.58
CA SER A 77 -5.93 11.75 -23.28
C SER A 77 -6.17 13.09 -23.98
N LYS A 78 -5.69 14.19 -23.37
CA LYS A 78 -5.84 15.54 -23.90
C LYS A 78 -5.23 15.72 -25.30
N ASN A 79 -4.22 14.92 -25.63
CA ASN A 79 -3.44 15.05 -26.86
C ASN A 79 -4.00 14.25 -28.05
N VAL A 80 -5.16 13.59 -27.89
CA VAL A 80 -5.78 12.82 -28.97
C VAL A 80 -6.49 13.76 -29.94
N GLU A 81 -6.31 13.56 -31.24
CA GLU A 81 -6.99 14.31 -32.30
C GLU A 81 -8.54 14.14 -32.21
N PRO A 82 -9.34 15.21 -32.39
CA PRO A 82 -10.80 15.12 -32.33
C PRO A 82 -11.41 14.11 -33.31
N GLN A 83 -10.91 14.06 -34.55
CA GLN A 83 -11.42 13.15 -35.59
C GLN A 83 -11.30 11.68 -35.15
N LEU A 84 -10.10 11.30 -34.68
CA LEU A 84 -9.86 9.94 -34.17
C LEU A 84 -10.75 9.60 -32.96
N ARG A 85 -11.10 10.57 -32.11
CA ARG A 85 -12.04 10.32 -31.00
C ARG A 85 -13.42 10.00 -31.53
N ASP A 86 -13.90 10.78 -32.49
CA ASP A 86 -15.23 10.59 -33.09
C ASP A 86 -15.32 9.24 -33.81
N ASP A 87 -14.26 8.84 -34.53
CA ASP A 87 -14.19 7.52 -35.18
C ASP A 87 -14.28 6.37 -34.16
N ILE A 88 -13.52 6.45 -33.06
CA ILE A 88 -13.56 5.44 -31.99
C ILE A 88 -14.93 5.42 -31.30
N LEU A 89 -15.56 6.58 -31.10
CA LEU A 89 -16.89 6.66 -30.48
C LEU A 89 -17.98 6.09 -31.39
N GLN A 90 -17.91 6.35 -32.70
CA GLN A 90 -18.81 5.75 -33.68
C GLN A 90 -18.62 4.22 -33.75
N HIS A 91 -17.37 3.75 -33.67
CA HIS A 91 -17.07 2.33 -33.71
C HIS A 91 -17.52 1.57 -32.45
N THR A 92 -17.28 2.14 -31.26
CA THR A 92 -17.57 1.48 -29.98
C THR A 92 -19.00 1.71 -29.49
N GLY A 93 -19.62 2.83 -29.85
CA GLY A 93 -20.93 3.24 -29.34
C GLY A 93 -20.94 3.63 -27.85
N TYR A 94 -19.77 3.85 -27.25
CA TYR A 94 -19.65 4.20 -25.83
C TYR A 94 -19.70 5.71 -25.57
N THR A 95 -20.01 6.07 -24.33
CA THR A 95 -20.11 7.47 -23.92
C THR A 95 -18.73 8.04 -23.57
N ILE A 96 -18.40 9.19 -24.16
CA ILE A 96 -17.19 9.94 -23.81
C ILE A 96 -17.37 10.67 -22.48
N VAL A 97 -16.35 10.61 -21.62
CA VAL A 97 -16.32 11.38 -20.38
C VAL A 97 -15.04 12.21 -20.25
N ASN A 98 -15.16 13.41 -19.70
CA ASN A 98 -14.03 14.28 -19.40
C ASN A 98 -13.25 13.85 -18.15
N SER A 99 -13.80 12.90 -17.37
CA SER A 99 -13.19 12.35 -16.17
C SER A 99 -13.87 11.02 -15.84
N LEU A 100 -13.08 9.99 -15.55
CA LEU A 100 -13.56 8.67 -15.09
C LEU A 100 -14.30 8.74 -13.73
N GLY A 101 -14.25 9.88 -13.04
CA GLY A 101 -15.01 10.08 -11.80
C GLY A 101 -14.51 9.19 -10.65
N LYS A 102 -15.43 8.41 -10.07
CA LYS A 102 -15.20 7.52 -8.93
C LYS A 102 -15.09 6.07 -9.39
N TYR A 103 -14.00 5.42 -9.02
CA TYR A 103 -13.81 3.97 -9.21
C TYR A 103 -13.51 3.35 -7.84
N LEU A 104 -14.29 2.33 -7.44
CA LEU A 104 -14.23 1.72 -6.11
C LEU A 104 -14.35 2.74 -4.96
N GLY A 105 -15.07 3.85 -5.19
CA GLY A 105 -15.18 4.97 -4.25
C GLY A 105 -13.97 5.91 -4.21
N ALA A 106 -12.87 5.60 -4.91
CA ALA A 106 -11.71 6.47 -5.08
C ALA A 106 -11.89 7.42 -6.27
N ASN A 107 -11.55 8.69 -6.09
CA ASN A 107 -11.64 9.68 -7.17
C ASN A 107 -10.41 9.55 -8.10
N ILE A 108 -10.62 9.08 -9.33
CA ILE A 108 -9.57 8.95 -10.36
C ILE A 108 -9.40 10.26 -11.17
N ALA A 109 -10.30 11.24 -10.97
CA ALA A 109 -10.31 12.49 -11.71
C ALA A 109 -8.93 13.21 -11.75
N PRO A 110 -8.38 13.48 -12.94
CA PRO A 110 -7.09 14.15 -13.08
C PRO A 110 -7.15 15.58 -12.50
N GLY A 111 -6.04 16.06 -11.93
CA GLY A 111 -5.90 17.43 -11.41
C GLY A 111 -5.58 17.53 -9.91
N ARG A 112 -5.39 18.77 -9.42
CA ARG A 112 -4.97 19.04 -8.04
C ARG A 112 -5.97 18.49 -7.00
N ALA A 113 -5.47 18.02 -5.86
CA ALA A 113 -6.27 17.61 -4.72
C ALA A 113 -6.82 18.85 -4.00
N THR A 114 -7.84 19.46 -4.60
CA THR A 114 -8.54 20.61 -4.03
C THR A 114 -9.54 20.13 -2.97
N ARG A 115 -9.86 20.98 -1.99
CA ARG A 115 -10.93 20.76 -0.98
C ARG A 115 -12.20 20.16 -1.61
N GLY A 116 -12.61 20.65 -2.78
CA GLY A 116 -13.79 20.17 -3.51
C GLY A 116 -13.76 18.68 -3.88
N LYS A 117 -12.59 18.04 -4.02
CA LYS A 117 -12.51 16.59 -4.30
C LYS A 117 -12.90 15.73 -3.10
N PHE A 118 -12.83 16.28 -1.89
CA PHE A 118 -13.07 15.54 -0.65
C PHE A 118 -14.22 16.13 0.18
N SER A 119 -14.91 17.17 -0.33
CA SER A 119 -16.07 17.77 0.36
C SER A 119 -17.19 16.76 0.60
N HIS A 120 -17.32 15.73 -0.25
CA HIS A 120 -18.29 14.66 -0.05
C HIS A 120 -18.04 13.86 1.23
N ILE A 121 -16.83 13.85 1.78
CA ILE A 121 -16.52 13.19 3.05
C ILE A 121 -17.25 13.90 4.19
N ILE A 122 -17.19 15.23 4.20
CA ILE A 122 -17.89 16.06 5.18
C ILE A 122 -19.39 15.86 5.07
N GLY A 123 -19.93 15.90 3.85
CA GLY A 123 -21.36 15.64 3.62
C GLY A 123 -21.81 14.26 4.12
N LYS A 124 -21.00 13.21 3.93
CA LYS A 124 -21.28 11.89 4.49
C LYS A 124 -21.28 11.88 6.01
N ILE A 125 -20.29 12.52 6.64
CA ILE A 125 -20.23 12.63 8.11
C ILE A 125 -21.46 13.38 8.64
N GLN A 126 -21.82 14.50 8.02
CA GLN A 126 -23.00 15.29 8.40
C GLN A 126 -24.30 14.51 8.22
N ASN A 127 -24.46 13.76 7.13
CA ASN A 127 -25.63 12.92 6.90
C ASN A 127 -25.75 11.77 7.91
N CYS A 128 -24.63 11.18 8.33
CA CYS A 128 -24.63 10.19 9.40
C CYS A 128 -25.07 10.84 10.73
N LEU A 129 -24.60 12.05 11.01
CA LEU A 129 -24.95 12.78 12.23
C LEU A 129 -26.41 13.24 12.25
N SER A 130 -26.94 13.77 11.14
CA SER A 130 -28.34 14.21 11.06
C SER A 130 -29.33 13.05 11.20
N GLY A 131 -28.94 11.85 10.77
CA GLY A 131 -29.70 10.62 11.03
C GLY A 131 -29.75 10.22 12.50
N TRP A 132 -28.87 10.75 13.36
CA TRP A 132 -28.83 10.42 14.78
C TRP A 132 -29.47 11.54 15.61
N LYS A 133 -30.55 11.23 16.33
CA LYS A 133 -31.11 12.15 17.32
C LYS A 133 -30.09 12.35 18.45
N HIS A 134 -29.38 13.48 18.45
CA HIS A 134 -28.42 13.87 19.49
C HIS A 134 -29.00 13.79 20.92
N GLN A 135 -30.32 13.96 21.06
CA GLN A 135 -31.05 13.95 22.33
C GLN A 135 -31.19 12.55 22.96
N CYS A 136 -30.96 11.47 22.19
CA CYS A 136 -31.13 10.09 22.69
C CYS A 136 -29.80 9.42 23.08
N LEU A 137 -28.67 10.13 23.00
CA LEU A 137 -27.35 9.53 23.17
C LEU A 137 -26.61 10.14 24.36
N SER A 138 -26.13 9.27 25.26
CA SER A 138 -25.20 9.65 26.32
C SER A 138 -23.85 10.13 25.75
N LEU A 139 -23.05 10.83 26.56
CA LEU A 139 -21.70 11.26 26.16
C LEU A 139 -20.85 10.07 25.67
N THR A 140 -20.89 8.95 26.39
CA THR A 140 -20.21 7.70 26.03
C THR A 140 -20.73 7.12 24.71
N GLY A 141 -22.04 7.18 24.47
CA GLY A 141 -22.64 6.74 23.21
C GLY A 141 -22.15 7.58 22.02
N ARG A 142 -22.12 8.91 22.17
CA ARG A 142 -21.60 9.82 21.13
C ARG A 142 -20.11 9.60 20.88
N LEU A 143 -19.31 9.43 21.95
CA LEU A 143 -17.89 9.10 21.84
C LEU A 143 -17.67 7.79 21.07
N THR A 144 -18.46 6.76 21.38
CA THR A 144 -18.37 5.46 20.72
C THR A 144 -18.68 5.57 19.22
N LEU A 145 -19.76 6.27 18.85
CA LEU A 145 -20.14 6.50 17.45
C LEU A 145 -19.11 7.34 16.68
N CYS A 146 -18.54 8.36 17.34
CA CYS A 146 -17.41 9.11 16.82
C CYS A 146 -16.26 8.19 16.39
N LYS A 147 -15.87 7.26 17.28
CA LYS A 147 -14.75 6.35 17.06
C LYS A 147 -15.02 5.27 16.02
N SER A 148 -16.21 4.66 16.04
CA SER A 148 -16.52 3.52 15.18
C SER A 148 -16.98 3.93 13.78
N VAL A 149 -17.80 4.98 13.68
CA VAL A 149 -18.47 5.38 12.43
C VAL A 149 -17.85 6.64 11.84
N ILE A 150 -17.77 7.74 12.59
CA ILE A 150 -17.33 9.02 12.00
C ILE A 150 -15.88 8.93 11.56
N ASN A 151 -15.02 8.35 12.40
CA ASN A 151 -13.61 8.16 12.10
C ASN A 151 -13.36 7.18 10.95
N SER A 152 -14.19 6.16 10.74
CA SER A 152 -13.94 5.18 9.68
C SER A 152 -14.24 5.70 8.27
N ILE A 153 -15.14 6.68 8.12
CA ILE A 153 -15.49 7.30 6.83
C ILE A 153 -14.26 7.89 6.10
N PRO A 154 -13.44 8.78 6.72
CA PRO A 154 -12.27 9.34 6.05
C PRO A 154 -11.12 8.35 5.88
N TYR A 155 -11.05 7.27 6.66
CA TYR A 155 -9.94 6.30 6.62
C TYR A 155 -9.79 5.64 5.26
N PHE A 156 -10.90 5.36 4.55
CA PHE A 156 -10.83 4.85 3.18
C PHE A 156 -10.06 5.80 2.24
N HIS A 157 -10.29 7.11 2.37
CA HIS A 157 -9.64 8.11 1.53
C HIS A 157 -8.19 8.37 1.94
N MET A 158 -7.89 8.35 3.25
CA MET A 158 -6.52 8.52 3.78
C MET A 158 -5.58 7.39 3.34
N GLN A 159 -6.11 6.19 3.05
CA GLN A 159 -5.31 5.04 2.60
C GLN A 159 -4.62 5.23 1.23
N TYR A 160 -5.12 6.13 0.38
CA TYR A 160 -4.54 6.34 -0.95
C TYR A 160 -4.24 7.81 -1.28
N ALA A 161 -4.67 8.76 -0.44
CA ALA A 161 -4.47 10.18 -0.69
C ALA A 161 -4.28 10.98 0.61
N LYS A 162 -3.41 11.99 0.56
CA LYS A 162 -3.30 12.98 1.63
C LYS A 162 -4.51 13.91 1.60
N ILE A 163 -5.32 13.87 2.67
CA ILE A 163 -6.44 14.80 2.83
C ILE A 163 -5.91 16.21 3.20
N PRO A 164 -6.48 17.31 2.65
CA PRO A 164 -6.08 18.67 3.02
C PRO A 164 -6.33 18.97 4.51
N LYS A 165 -5.39 19.69 5.16
CA LYS A 165 -5.48 20.07 6.58
C LYS A 165 -6.80 20.78 6.92
N THR A 166 -7.23 21.72 6.08
CA THR A 166 -8.52 22.43 6.24
C THR A 166 -9.73 21.51 6.36
N LEU A 167 -9.69 20.34 5.70
CA LEU A 167 -10.76 19.36 5.79
C LEU A 167 -10.65 18.53 7.07
N CYS A 168 -9.44 18.23 7.52
CA CYS A 168 -9.21 17.61 8.84
C CYS A 168 -9.70 18.52 9.97
N ASP A 169 -9.44 19.84 9.90
CA ASP A 169 -9.96 20.83 10.84
C ASP A 169 -11.51 20.83 10.87
N GLU A 170 -12.13 20.77 9.69
CA GLU A 170 -13.60 20.70 9.55
C GLU A 170 -14.17 19.41 10.13
N MET A 171 -13.50 18.26 9.92
CA MET A 171 -13.87 16.99 10.55
C MET A 171 -13.77 17.06 12.08
N GLU A 172 -12.66 17.59 12.61
CA GLU A 172 -12.47 17.75 14.06
C GLU A 172 -13.54 18.66 14.67
N LYS A 173 -13.88 19.76 14.00
CA LYS A 173 -14.95 20.67 14.45
C LYS A 173 -16.30 19.94 14.55
N ILE A 174 -16.64 19.13 13.54
CA ILE A 174 -17.89 18.36 13.51
C ILE A 174 -17.89 17.29 14.61
N GLN A 175 -16.79 16.54 14.76
CA GLN A 175 -16.65 15.52 15.80
C GLN A 175 -16.75 16.10 17.21
N ARG A 176 -16.12 17.26 17.44
CA ARG A 176 -16.15 17.98 18.70
C ARG A 176 -17.57 18.47 19.02
N GLY A 177 -18.23 19.09 18.05
CA GLY A 177 -19.62 19.52 18.21
C GLY A 177 -20.55 18.34 18.53
N PHE A 178 -20.39 17.22 17.83
CA PHE A 178 -21.17 16.02 18.10
C PHE A 178 -20.92 15.45 19.50
N LEU A 179 -19.66 15.34 19.92
CA LEU A 179 -19.29 14.78 21.21
C LEU A 179 -19.94 15.55 22.37
N TRP A 180 -19.83 16.87 22.35
CA TRP A 180 -20.40 17.72 23.40
C TRP A 180 -21.91 17.90 23.27
N GLY A 181 -22.50 17.56 22.12
CA GLY A 181 -23.93 17.64 21.88
C GLY A 181 -24.38 19.05 21.52
N ASP A 182 -23.56 19.77 20.75
CA ASP A 182 -23.94 21.02 20.11
C ASP A 182 -25.12 20.76 19.17
N THR A 183 -26.12 21.63 19.22
CA THR A 183 -27.20 21.69 18.24
C THR A 183 -27.08 22.98 17.43
N ASP A 184 -27.79 23.05 16.30
CA ASP A 184 -27.80 24.26 15.46
C ASP A 184 -28.30 25.51 16.22
N GLN A 185 -29.07 25.30 17.30
CA GLN A 185 -29.66 26.35 18.13
C GLN A 185 -28.88 26.63 19.43
N ALA A 186 -28.10 25.67 19.94
CA ALA A 186 -27.39 25.81 21.21
C ALA A 186 -26.02 25.13 21.19
N ARG A 187 -24.97 25.90 21.52
CA ARG A 187 -23.62 25.37 21.77
C ARG A 187 -23.50 24.95 23.23
N LYS A 188 -22.92 23.78 23.48
CA LYS A 188 -22.58 23.32 24.84
C LYS A 188 -21.13 23.67 25.16
N PRO A 189 -20.79 23.91 26.43
CA PRO A 189 -19.40 24.16 26.81
C PRO A 189 -18.56 22.92 26.54
N HIS A 190 -17.45 23.10 25.81
CA HIS A 190 -16.48 22.05 25.55
C HIS A 190 -15.50 22.01 26.73
N LEU A 191 -15.75 21.10 27.68
CA LEU A 191 -15.06 21.10 28.99
C LEU A 191 -13.60 20.62 28.92
N ILE A 192 -13.24 19.88 27.87
CA ILE A 192 -11.92 19.27 27.70
C ILE A 192 -11.35 19.70 26.35
N SER A 193 -10.07 20.05 26.31
CA SER A 193 -9.38 20.37 25.05
C SER A 193 -9.39 19.15 24.12
N TRP A 194 -9.38 19.41 22.81
CA TRP A 194 -9.43 18.33 21.84
C TRP A 194 -8.17 17.46 21.84
N GLU A 195 -7.02 18.07 22.14
CA GLU A 195 -5.75 17.36 22.29
C GLU A 195 -5.83 16.34 23.43
N VAL A 196 -6.39 16.72 24.58
CA VAL A 196 -6.61 15.80 25.71
C VAL A 196 -7.65 14.73 25.35
N CYS A 197 -8.69 15.07 24.60
CA CYS A 197 -9.64 14.07 24.08
C CYS A 197 -8.94 13.02 23.19
N CYS A 198 -7.89 13.43 22.47
CA CYS A 198 -7.13 12.57 21.56
C CYS A 198 -6.06 11.70 22.22
N LEU A 199 -5.69 11.99 23.46
CA LEU A 199 -4.72 11.18 24.20
C LEU A 199 -5.25 9.74 24.40
N PRO A 200 -4.34 8.74 24.50
CA PRO A 200 -4.69 7.40 24.93
C PRO A 200 -5.44 7.40 26.27
N LYS A 201 -6.23 6.34 26.51
CA LYS A 201 -6.91 6.19 27.81
C LYS A 201 -5.93 6.04 28.98
N GLU A 202 -4.75 5.51 28.69
CA GLU A 202 -3.63 5.35 29.64
C GLU A 202 -3.11 6.72 30.10
N ASP A 203 -3.13 7.71 29.21
CA ASP A 203 -2.70 9.09 29.46
C ASP A 203 -3.90 10.00 29.80
N GLU A 204 -4.90 9.46 30.48
CA GLU A 204 -6.12 10.17 30.94
C GLU A 204 -6.99 10.77 29.80
N GLY A 205 -6.74 10.35 28.56
CA GLY A 205 -7.48 10.83 27.40
C GLY A 205 -8.76 10.07 27.09
N LEU A 206 -9.58 10.62 26.18
CA LEU A 206 -10.78 9.94 25.69
C LEU A 206 -10.46 8.91 24.60
N GLY A 207 -9.21 8.79 24.13
CA GLY A 207 -8.79 7.87 23.08
C GLY A 207 -9.39 8.17 21.71
N MET A 208 -9.69 9.44 21.42
CA MET A 208 -10.12 9.88 20.09
C MET A 208 -8.93 9.92 19.13
N ARG A 209 -9.13 9.53 17.88
CA ARG A 209 -8.06 9.63 16.87
C ARG A 209 -8.20 10.96 16.15
N SER A 210 -7.19 11.83 16.24
CA SER A 210 -7.14 13.05 15.45
C SER A 210 -7.08 12.69 13.95
N PRO A 211 -7.97 13.25 13.11
CA PRO A 211 -7.88 13.16 11.65
C PRO A 211 -6.52 13.57 11.09
N HIS A 212 -5.84 14.55 11.70
CA HIS A 212 -4.50 14.99 11.29
C HIS A 212 -3.46 13.88 11.48
N GLN A 213 -3.37 13.37 12.71
CA GLN A 213 -2.43 12.29 13.05
C GLN A 213 -2.71 11.03 12.23
N MET A 214 -3.99 10.71 12.01
CA MET A 214 -4.35 9.51 11.25
C MET A 214 -4.03 9.64 9.77
N ASN A 215 -4.21 10.83 9.17
CA ASN A 215 -3.82 11.09 7.78
C ASN A 215 -2.31 10.89 7.59
N GLU A 216 -1.50 11.35 8.55
CA GLU A 216 -0.04 11.11 8.53
C GLU A 216 0.31 9.64 8.77
N ALA A 217 -0.35 8.98 9.72
CA ALA A 217 -0.14 7.56 10.00
C ALA A 217 -0.45 6.67 8.79
N PHE A 218 -1.51 6.97 8.01
CA PHE A 218 -1.79 6.26 6.77
C PHE A 218 -0.71 6.48 5.71
N LEU A 219 -0.17 7.69 5.59
CA LEU A 219 0.95 7.96 4.68
C LEU A 219 2.22 7.21 5.10
N MET A 220 2.50 7.13 6.40
CA MET A 220 3.58 6.31 6.94
C MET A 220 3.36 4.83 6.67
N LYS A 221 2.12 4.33 6.81
CA LYS A 221 1.76 2.96 6.45
C LYS A 221 2.01 2.68 4.97
N MET A 222 1.68 3.62 4.08
CA MET A 222 1.99 3.49 2.65
C MET A 222 3.51 3.44 2.42
N LEU A 223 4.28 4.33 3.06
CA LEU A 223 5.75 4.33 2.99
C LEU A 223 6.35 3.03 3.52
N TRP A 224 5.81 2.48 4.61
CA TRP A 224 6.23 1.20 5.15
C TRP A 224 5.98 0.06 4.16
N ASN A 225 4.78 0.00 3.57
CA ASN A 225 4.44 -1.02 2.57
C ASN A 225 5.33 -0.89 1.32
N MET A 226 5.65 0.34 0.93
CA MET A 226 6.55 0.65 -0.18
C MET A 226 7.95 0.05 0.01
N ILE A 227 8.50 0.12 1.22
CA ILE A 227 9.84 -0.39 1.54
C ILE A 227 9.86 -1.92 1.62
N ASN A 228 8.81 -2.51 2.22
CA ASN A 228 8.75 -3.94 2.49
C ASN A 228 8.25 -4.79 1.31
N ASN A 229 7.41 -4.23 0.43
CA ASN A 229 6.84 -4.93 -0.71
C ASN A 229 7.26 -4.28 -2.04
N PRO A 230 8.54 -4.39 -2.43
CA PRO A 230 9.06 -3.74 -3.64
C PRO A 230 8.52 -4.35 -4.95
N ASN A 231 7.78 -5.46 -4.87
CA ASN A 231 7.23 -6.14 -6.05
C ASN A 231 5.82 -5.70 -6.42
N ASP A 232 5.14 -4.94 -5.55
CA ASP A 232 3.78 -4.47 -5.78
C ASP A 232 3.70 -3.55 -7.01
N LEU A 233 2.64 -3.71 -7.83
CA LEU A 233 2.44 -2.94 -9.06
C LEU A 233 2.42 -1.43 -8.79
N TRP A 234 1.64 -0.98 -7.79
CA TRP A 234 1.50 0.43 -7.46
C TRP A 234 2.84 1.06 -7.08
N TRP A 235 3.70 0.31 -6.39
CA TRP A 235 5.04 0.76 -6.05
C TRP A 235 5.94 0.80 -7.28
N LYS A 236 5.96 -0.24 -8.13
CA LYS A 236 6.73 -0.22 -9.40
C LYS A 236 6.39 1.01 -10.26
N VAL A 237 5.10 1.38 -10.30
CA VAL A 237 4.63 2.60 -10.98
C VAL A 237 5.18 3.87 -10.31
N LEU A 238 5.11 3.97 -8.98
CA LEU A 238 5.65 5.15 -8.27
C LEU A 238 7.17 5.25 -8.39
N TYR A 239 7.88 4.15 -8.19
CA TYR A 239 9.34 4.07 -8.29
C TYR A 239 9.83 4.46 -9.68
N SER A 240 9.26 3.87 -10.74
CA SER A 240 9.65 4.21 -12.12
C SER A 240 9.37 5.66 -12.49
N LYS A 241 8.33 6.27 -11.88
CA LYS A 241 7.98 7.67 -12.15
C LYS A 241 8.79 8.67 -11.33
N TYR A 242 9.09 8.38 -10.07
CA TYR A 242 9.67 9.36 -9.13
C TYR A 242 11.02 8.95 -8.53
N GLY A 243 11.41 7.67 -8.64
CA GLY A 243 12.64 7.12 -8.10
C GLY A 243 13.90 7.74 -8.69
N ARG A 244 13.88 8.10 -9.99
CA ARG A 244 14.99 8.77 -10.69
C ARG A 244 16.34 8.07 -10.43
N ASP A 245 16.33 6.74 -10.44
CA ASP A 245 17.48 5.86 -10.23
C ASP A 245 18.20 6.03 -8.88
N LYS A 246 17.52 6.60 -7.88
CA LYS A 246 18.01 6.70 -6.50
C LYS A 246 17.47 5.57 -5.65
N ASP A 247 18.28 5.11 -4.69
CA ASP A 247 17.77 4.27 -3.62
C ASP A 247 16.84 5.08 -2.72
N LEU A 248 15.54 4.87 -2.92
CA LEU A 248 14.48 5.55 -2.18
C LEU A 248 14.41 5.13 -0.71
N ARG A 249 15.19 4.13 -0.27
CA ARG A 249 15.39 3.82 1.16
C ARG A 249 16.28 4.84 1.85
N VAL A 250 17.16 5.49 1.10
CA VAL A 250 18.12 6.47 1.64
C VAL A 250 17.52 7.87 1.60
N ALA A 251 17.03 8.30 0.44
CA ALA A 251 16.51 9.65 0.28
C ALA A 251 15.42 9.74 -0.78
N ILE A 252 14.30 10.39 -0.42
CA ILE A 252 13.21 10.71 -1.35
C ILE A 252 13.25 12.21 -1.65
N SER A 253 13.14 12.58 -2.93
CA SER A 253 13.11 13.98 -3.36
C SER A 253 11.88 14.27 -4.21
N ALA A 254 11.29 15.45 -4.01
CA ALA A 254 10.13 15.92 -4.76
C ALA A 254 10.49 17.09 -5.66
N GLN A 255 9.89 17.11 -6.84
CA GLN A 255 9.90 18.22 -7.77
C GLN A 255 8.53 18.93 -7.78
N PRO A 256 8.45 20.20 -8.20
CA PRO A 256 7.20 20.96 -8.17
C PRO A 256 6.05 20.33 -8.98
N TYR A 257 6.38 19.58 -10.03
CA TYR A 257 5.45 18.91 -10.93
C TYR A 257 5.10 17.46 -10.50
N ASP A 258 5.68 16.96 -9.41
CA ASP A 258 5.38 15.61 -8.91
C ASP A 258 3.94 15.53 -8.35
N SER A 259 3.42 14.30 -8.24
CA SER A 259 2.10 14.11 -7.65
C SER A 259 2.07 14.58 -6.20
N LEU A 260 0.88 15.00 -5.76
CA LEU A 260 0.66 15.46 -4.40
C LEU A 260 0.93 14.37 -3.36
N LEU A 261 0.64 13.11 -3.70
CA LEU A 261 0.98 11.96 -2.87
C LEU A 261 2.50 11.84 -2.70
N TRP A 262 3.27 11.97 -3.78
CA TRP A 262 4.73 11.88 -3.71
C TRP A 262 5.33 13.02 -2.87
N ARG A 263 4.83 14.24 -3.08
CA ARG A 263 5.21 15.40 -2.27
C ARG A 263 4.86 15.20 -0.80
N ALA A 264 3.70 14.60 -0.51
CA ALA A 264 3.29 14.26 0.85
C ALA A 264 4.22 13.25 1.51
N PHE A 265 4.67 12.23 0.77
CA PHE A 265 5.67 11.28 1.24
C PHE A 265 6.98 11.95 1.58
N VAL A 266 7.51 12.80 0.70
CA VAL A 266 8.75 13.56 0.96
C VAL A 266 8.64 14.43 2.22
N CYS A 267 7.51 15.12 2.41
CA CYS A 267 7.32 15.94 3.61
C CYS A 267 7.30 15.14 4.93
N ILE A 268 6.88 13.87 4.90
CA ILE A 268 6.79 13.02 6.10
C ILE A 268 8.03 12.11 6.22
N TRP A 269 8.85 12.04 5.18
CA TRP A 269 9.98 11.12 5.09
C TRP A 269 10.95 11.25 6.26
N ASP A 270 11.38 12.46 6.62
CA ASP A 270 12.31 12.67 7.73
C ASP A 270 11.70 12.20 9.07
N HIS A 271 10.41 12.47 9.26
CA HIS A 271 9.69 12.03 10.46
C HIS A 271 9.54 10.51 10.50
N PHE A 272 9.22 9.90 9.36
CA PHE A 272 9.15 8.46 9.19
C PHE A 272 10.52 7.81 9.45
N GLN A 273 11.61 8.34 8.89
CA GLN A 273 12.95 7.79 9.10
C GLN A 273 13.34 7.85 10.58
N ARG A 274 13.08 8.96 11.25
CA ARG A 274 13.36 9.09 12.69
C ARG A 274 12.59 8.06 13.54
N ILE A 275 11.33 7.79 13.21
CA ILE A 275 10.51 6.83 13.95
C ILE A 275 10.97 5.39 13.69
N TYR A 276 11.21 5.03 12.42
CA TYR A 276 11.39 3.63 12.01
C TYR A 276 12.86 3.20 11.93
N PHE A 277 13.77 4.11 11.60
CA PHE A 277 15.22 3.83 11.50
C PHE A 277 16.04 4.46 12.64
N GLY A 278 15.40 5.26 13.51
CA GLY A 278 16.03 5.89 14.67
C GLY A 278 16.95 7.06 14.30
N ASN A 279 17.41 7.83 15.32
CA ASN A 279 18.48 8.82 15.16
C ASN A 279 19.82 8.10 14.91
N SER A 280 20.00 7.56 13.71
CA SER A 280 21.28 7.00 13.26
C SER A 280 22.06 8.10 12.54
N THR A 281 22.57 9.07 13.30
CA THR A 281 23.82 9.77 12.92
C THR A 281 25.04 8.85 13.02
N GLN A 282 24.86 7.60 13.48
CA GLN A 282 25.77 6.51 13.16
C GLN A 282 25.20 5.73 11.99
N GLN A 283 25.90 5.80 10.86
CA GLN A 283 25.90 4.75 9.85
C GLN A 283 26.27 3.42 10.53
N THR A 284 25.32 2.76 11.18
CA THR A 284 25.30 1.31 11.21
C THR A 284 24.84 0.90 9.82
N ILE A 285 25.81 0.87 8.91
CA ILE A 285 25.74 -0.05 7.78
C ILE A 285 25.50 -1.40 8.47
N ASP A 286 24.37 -2.04 8.21
CA ASP A 286 24.19 -3.48 8.46
C ASP A 286 25.21 -4.21 7.57
N THR A 287 26.48 -4.11 7.95
CA THR A 287 27.58 -4.79 7.31
C THR A 287 27.53 -6.16 7.91
N ILE A 288 26.91 -7.09 7.20
CA ILE A 288 27.14 -8.51 7.42
C ILE A 288 28.62 -8.71 7.08
N VAL A 289 29.51 -8.56 8.08
CA VAL A 289 30.91 -8.92 7.93
C VAL A 289 30.96 -10.43 7.99
N ILE A 290 31.19 -11.07 6.84
CA ILE A 290 31.42 -12.50 6.78
C ILE A 290 32.79 -12.74 7.41
N VAL A 291 32.82 -13.50 8.51
CA VAL A 291 34.02 -13.77 9.35
C VAL A 291 35.23 -14.28 8.55
N THR A 292 35.00 -14.86 7.37
CA THR A 292 36.06 -15.33 6.47
C THR A 292 36.99 -14.24 5.96
N TYR A 293 36.58 -12.96 5.97
CA TYR A 293 37.44 -11.84 5.57
C TYR A 293 38.26 -11.24 6.73
N ALA A 294 38.06 -11.72 7.97
CA ALA A 294 38.69 -11.20 9.18
C ALA A 294 39.68 -12.21 9.82
N LEU A 295 39.98 -13.31 9.12
CA LEU A 295 40.95 -14.31 9.54
C LEU A 295 42.13 -14.30 8.59
N THR A 296 43.33 -14.38 9.16
CA THR A 296 44.57 -14.64 8.40
C THR A 296 44.59 -16.10 7.92
N ASP A 297 45.41 -16.42 6.92
CA ASP A 297 45.57 -17.79 6.40
C ASP A 297 46.02 -18.81 7.48
N SER A 298 46.53 -18.33 8.62
CA SER A 298 46.90 -19.12 9.80
C SER A 298 45.75 -19.33 10.81
N GLY A 299 44.56 -18.78 10.58
CA GLY A 299 43.38 -18.95 11.44
C GLY A 299 43.32 -18.01 12.66
N ASP A 300 44.19 -17.00 12.71
CA ASP A 300 44.16 -15.95 13.73
C ASP A 300 43.38 -14.72 13.23
N TRP A 301 42.75 -13.97 14.15
CA TRP A 301 42.06 -12.72 13.83
C TRP A 301 43.03 -11.72 13.17
N ASP A 302 42.69 -11.24 11.97
CA ASP A 302 43.35 -10.06 11.41
C ASP A 302 42.82 -8.83 12.16
N ILE A 303 43.61 -8.34 13.11
CA ILE A 303 43.25 -7.23 14.00
C ILE A 303 43.11 -5.91 13.23
N ASN A 304 43.74 -5.78 12.06
CA ASN A 304 43.74 -4.53 11.30
C ASN A 304 42.39 -4.25 10.62
N PHE A 305 41.71 -5.28 10.10
CA PHE A 305 40.43 -5.15 9.41
C PHE A 305 39.25 -4.64 10.28
N PRO A 306 38.99 -5.19 11.49
CA PRO A 306 37.92 -4.67 12.35
C PRO A 306 38.25 -3.29 12.93
N MET A 307 39.53 -2.95 13.12
CA MET A 307 39.95 -1.62 13.60
C MET A 307 39.69 -0.51 12.57
N THR A 308 39.78 -0.79 11.27
CA THR A 308 39.46 0.19 10.21
C THR A 308 37.97 0.36 9.94
N HIS A 309 37.15 -0.63 10.30
CA HIS A 309 35.73 -0.67 9.86
C HIS A 309 34.71 -0.69 11.01
N LEU A 310 35.12 -0.85 12.28
CA LEU A 310 34.21 -0.91 13.43
C LEU A 310 34.63 0.03 14.56
N PRO A 311 33.67 0.54 15.37
CA PRO A 311 33.99 1.33 16.57
C PRO A 311 34.79 0.52 17.61
N GLN A 312 35.73 1.17 18.30
CA GLN A 312 36.67 0.54 19.26
C GLN A 312 36.00 -0.34 20.33
N ILE A 313 34.81 0.05 20.81
CA ILE A 313 34.05 -0.70 21.81
C ILE A 313 33.59 -2.06 21.27
N THR A 314 33.20 -2.11 19.99
CA THR A 314 32.78 -3.34 19.30
C THR A 314 33.99 -4.22 19.01
N VAL A 315 35.12 -3.63 18.62
CA VAL A 315 36.39 -4.35 18.39
C VAL A 315 36.84 -5.08 19.66
N ASN A 316 36.81 -4.41 20.81
CA ASN A 316 37.20 -5.01 22.08
C ASN A 316 36.26 -6.15 22.52
N GLN A 317 34.98 -6.09 22.16
CA GLN A 317 34.02 -7.16 22.45
C GLN A 317 34.20 -8.37 21.52
N VAL A 318 34.58 -8.15 20.26
CA VAL A 318 34.86 -9.22 19.28
C VAL A 318 36.19 -9.91 19.59
N LEU A 319 37.23 -9.15 19.94
CA LEU A 319 38.55 -9.69 20.33
C LEU A 319 38.52 -10.48 21.66
N ALA A 320 37.48 -10.28 22.49
CA ALA A 320 37.28 -11.05 23.72
C ALA A 320 36.70 -12.46 23.47
N ILE A 321 36.27 -12.76 22.23
CA ILE A 321 35.82 -14.10 21.84
C ILE A 321 37.07 -14.90 21.42
N PRO A 322 37.44 -15.97 22.16
CA PRO A 322 38.62 -16.75 21.81
C PRO A 322 38.45 -17.37 20.42
N ALA A 323 39.43 -17.15 19.53
CA ALA A 323 39.50 -17.85 18.25
C ALA A 323 39.60 -19.35 18.55
N HIS A 324 38.55 -20.11 18.23
CA HIS A 324 38.55 -21.55 18.40
C HIS A 324 39.61 -22.14 17.46
N LYS A 325 40.62 -22.81 18.03
CA LYS A 325 41.74 -23.46 17.30
C LYS A 325 41.35 -24.66 16.42
N GLU A 326 40.07 -24.87 16.16
CA GLU A 326 39.56 -25.94 15.30
C GLU A 326 38.53 -25.38 14.33
N PHE A 327 38.99 -24.64 13.32
CA PHE A 327 38.23 -24.39 12.10
C PHE A 327 39.10 -24.74 10.91
N SER A 328 38.98 -25.99 10.45
CA SER A 328 39.45 -26.39 9.12
C SER A 328 38.66 -25.58 8.08
N ILE A 329 39.38 -24.88 7.20
CA ILE A 329 38.91 -23.85 6.25
C ILE A 329 37.92 -24.37 5.17
N THR A 330 37.34 -25.56 5.30
CA THR A 330 36.57 -26.20 4.23
C THR A 330 35.05 -26.12 4.34
N ASN A 331 34.48 -25.43 5.34
CA ASN A 331 33.02 -25.24 5.42
C ASN A 331 32.64 -23.80 5.74
N THR A 332 31.93 -23.16 4.81
CA THR A 332 31.25 -21.86 4.94
C THR A 332 30.16 -21.90 6.02
N ASN A 333 30.57 -21.82 7.28
CA ASN A 333 29.67 -21.60 8.41
C ASN A 333 29.62 -20.11 8.73
N CYS A 334 28.59 -19.43 8.20
CA CYS A 334 28.33 -18.02 8.45
C CYS A 334 27.90 -17.80 9.92
N LEU A 335 28.77 -17.19 10.73
CA LEU A 335 28.37 -16.56 11.99
C LEU A 335 27.75 -15.19 11.67
N SER A 336 26.44 -15.02 11.89
CA SER A 336 25.77 -13.73 11.85
C SER A 336 25.75 -13.12 13.26
N ILE A 337 26.63 -12.14 13.50
CA ILE A 337 26.56 -11.33 14.71
C ILE A 337 25.49 -10.27 14.49
N THR A 338 24.27 -10.54 14.96
CA THR A 338 23.19 -9.54 14.97
C THR A 338 23.15 -8.86 16.33
N ASN A 339 23.20 -7.53 16.35
CA ASN A 339 23.08 -6.74 17.57
C ASN A 339 21.60 -6.66 17.98
N LYS A 340 21.03 -7.78 18.47
CA LYS A 340 19.75 -7.78 19.19
C LYS A 340 20.06 -7.77 20.68
N LYS A 341 19.76 -6.65 21.35
CA LYS A 341 19.78 -6.53 22.81
C LYS A 341 19.10 -7.74 23.45
N HIS A 342 19.89 -8.53 24.16
CA HIS A 342 19.52 -9.61 25.09
C HIS A 342 18.75 -10.81 24.49
N ARG A 343 19.50 -11.78 23.95
CA ARG A 343 19.24 -13.21 24.22
C ARG A 343 20.49 -14.04 23.88
N MET A 344 21.01 -14.77 24.88
CA MET A 344 22.11 -15.72 24.70
C MET A 344 21.73 -16.83 23.71
N ILE A 345 22.69 -17.19 22.87
CA ILE A 345 22.64 -18.33 21.96
C ILE A 345 23.06 -19.60 22.71
N THR A 346 22.28 -20.68 22.57
CA THR A 346 22.80 -22.05 22.71
C THR A 346 22.38 -22.87 21.49
N ASN A 347 23.37 -23.57 20.95
CA ASN A 347 23.46 -24.30 19.69
C ASN A 347 22.63 -25.60 19.66
N LYS A 348 22.12 -26.01 18.48
CA LYS A 348 21.97 -27.42 18.02
C LYS A 348 21.31 -27.53 16.62
N ASN A 349 22.09 -28.07 15.66
CA ASN A 349 21.73 -28.89 14.47
C ASN A 349 21.05 -28.18 13.25
N LEU A 350 21.73 -28.00 12.09
CA LEU A 350 21.86 -28.93 10.91
C LEU A 350 20.50 -29.18 10.21
N GLN A 351 20.25 -29.02 8.89
CA GLN A 351 21.02 -29.24 7.66
C GLN A 351 20.39 -28.52 6.42
N LEU A 352 21.23 -28.19 5.43
CA LEU A 352 20.91 -27.84 4.03
C LEU A 352 20.23 -29.00 3.26
N ILE A 353 19.58 -28.71 2.12
CA ILE A 353 19.81 -29.37 0.81
C ILE A 353 19.19 -28.51 -0.33
N THR A 354 20.00 -28.26 -1.36
CA THR A 354 19.66 -27.75 -2.70
C THR A 354 19.29 -28.90 -3.66
N SER A 355 18.39 -28.69 -4.64
CA SER A 355 18.53 -29.22 -6.03
C SER A 355 17.29 -28.92 -6.90
N THR A 356 17.53 -28.63 -8.17
CA THR A 356 16.56 -28.49 -9.28
C THR A 356 16.56 -29.78 -10.12
N THR A 357 15.40 -30.25 -10.60
CA THR A 357 15.10 -30.71 -12.00
C THR A 357 13.93 -31.73 -12.07
N ILE A 358 13.20 -31.64 -13.18
CA ILE A 358 11.92 -32.20 -13.65
C ILE A 358 11.87 -33.74 -13.81
N ALA A 359 10.71 -34.36 -13.52
CA ALA A 359 10.00 -35.37 -14.35
C ALA A 359 8.66 -35.82 -13.71
N ALA A 360 7.65 -36.12 -14.54
CA ALA A 360 6.32 -36.67 -14.19
C ALA A 360 6.15 -38.09 -14.81
N PRO A 361 4.96 -38.73 -14.72
CA PRO A 361 4.32 -39.47 -13.61
C PRO A 361 4.37 -41.02 -13.86
N PRO A 362 3.73 -41.90 -13.04
CA PRO A 362 2.36 -42.32 -13.39
C PRO A 362 1.42 -42.78 -12.21
N LEU A 363 0.12 -42.63 -12.50
CA LEU A 363 -1.05 -43.50 -12.19
C LEU A 363 -1.64 -43.60 -10.76
N SER A 364 -2.94 -43.28 -10.74
CA SER A 364 -4.02 -43.65 -9.80
C SER A 364 -4.47 -45.12 -10.03
N PRO A 365 -5.41 -45.74 -9.27
CA PRO A 365 -6.83 -45.31 -9.23
C PRO A 365 -7.69 -45.66 -7.98
N HIS A 366 -8.90 -45.07 -7.98
CA HIS A 366 -10.16 -45.49 -7.32
C HIS A 366 -10.30 -45.28 -5.78
N GLU A 367 -11.39 -44.75 -5.20
CA GLU A 367 -12.66 -44.25 -5.75
C GLU A 367 -13.55 -43.60 -4.64
N GLN A 368 -14.56 -42.84 -5.10
CA GLN A 368 -15.89 -42.61 -4.51
C GLN A 368 -16.15 -41.40 -3.56
N GLU A 369 -16.65 -40.35 -4.22
CA GLU A 369 -17.70 -39.39 -3.78
C GLU A 369 -19.05 -40.11 -3.52
N PRO A 370 -20.09 -39.51 -2.85
CA PRO A 370 -20.79 -38.33 -3.38
C PRO A 370 -21.43 -37.31 -2.39
N SER A 371 -21.53 -36.06 -2.89
CA SER A 371 -22.57 -35.03 -2.73
C SER A 371 -23.48 -34.93 -1.49
N THR A 372 -23.57 -33.75 -0.85
CA THR A 372 -24.73 -32.80 -0.95
C THR A 372 -24.72 -31.66 0.10
N PHE A 373 -25.08 -30.46 -0.36
CA PHE A 373 -25.77 -29.35 0.33
C PHE A 373 -25.18 -28.65 1.59
N GLY A 374 -25.22 -27.31 1.57
CA GLY A 374 -25.58 -26.52 2.76
C GLY A 374 -24.69 -25.31 3.08
N ALA A 375 -25.19 -24.12 2.78
CA ALA A 375 -24.63 -22.84 3.19
C ALA A 375 -24.56 -22.65 4.72
N SER A 376 -23.46 -22.08 5.24
CA SER A 376 -23.50 -20.93 6.18
C SER A 376 -22.13 -20.51 6.71
N ARG A 377 -21.98 -19.19 6.76
CA ARG A 377 -21.26 -18.31 7.71
C ARG A 377 -20.55 -19.02 8.88
N SER A 378 -19.31 -18.57 9.15
CA SER A 378 -18.75 -18.26 10.50
C SER A 378 -17.32 -18.77 10.68
N TRP A 379 -16.28 -17.97 10.39
CA TRP A 379 -14.95 -18.18 11.00
C TRP A 379 -14.21 -16.84 11.19
N MET A 380 -14.45 -16.20 12.34
CA MET A 380 -13.49 -15.32 13.01
C MET A 380 -13.70 -15.50 14.52
N LYS A 381 -12.90 -16.38 15.13
CA LYS A 381 -12.57 -16.31 16.55
C LYS A 381 -11.32 -17.12 16.87
N ASN A 382 -10.54 -16.50 17.74
CA ASN A 382 -9.45 -17.02 18.56
C ASN A 382 -8.09 -17.23 17.90
N GLU A 383 -7.17 -16.31 18.24
CA GLU A 383 -6.04 -16.63 19.12
C GLU A 383 -5.43 -15.33 19.69
N ARG A 384 -5.50 -15.17 21.01
CA ARG A 384 -4.34 -14.91 21.91
C ARG A 384 -4.83 -14.54 23.31
N THR A 385 -4.57 -15.47 24.23
CA THR A 385 -4.29 -15.25 25.66
C THR A 385 -3.08 -14.37 25.87
#